data_AF-A0A6B3ES75-F1
#
_entry.id   AF-A0A6B3ES75-F1
#
_cell.length_a   1.000
_cell.length_b   1.000
_cell.length_c   1.000
_cell.angle_alpha   90.00
_cell.angle_beta   90.00
_cell.angle_gamma   90.00
#
_symmetry.space_group_name_H-M   'P 1'
#
loop_
_entity.id
_entity.type
_entity.pdbx_description
1 polymer ?
#
loop_
_entity_poly.entity_id
_entity_poly.type
_entity_poly.pdbx_seq_one_letter_code
_entity_poly.pdbx_strand_id
1 'polypeptide(L)' 'RRRNGSEQNRARTDQSFCVPKADIADQGYDLSLSRYKEIVHEEVDHQTPNEIMEELAQIEAEIQQGMSELKGMLG' A
#
# COMPACT_ATOMS: atom_id res chain seq x y z
N ARG A 1 -6.98 -36.49 6.03
CA ARG A 1 -7.05 -35.04 6.38
C ARG A 1 -5.76 -34.67 7.12
N ARG A 2 -4.83 -33.92 6.50
CA ARG A 2 -3.58 -33.50 7.17
C ARG A 2 -3.89 -32.32 8.09
N ARG A 3 -3.80 -32.51 9.41
CA ARG A 3 -4.07 -31.48 10.43
C ARG A 3 -2.85 -30.59 10.73
N ASN A 4 -1.65 -31.12 10.54
CA ASN A 4 -0.38 -30.40 10.77
C ASN A 4 0.26 -30.10 9.41
N GLY A 5 -0.43 -29.31 8.59
CA GLY A 5 0.12 -28.81 7.33
C GLY A 5 1.16 -27.72 7.57
N SER A 6 1.63 -27.09 6.48
CA SER A 6 2.57 -25.96 6.55
C SER A 6 1.99 -24.71 7.23
N GLU A 7 0.71 -24.69 7.57
CA GLU A 7 0.01 -23.55 8.19
C GLU A 7 0.59 -23.16 9.56
N GLN A 8 1.19 -24.10 10.29
CA GLN A 8 1.86 -23.81 11.57
C GLN A 8 3.09 -22.90 11.41
N ASN A 9 3.69 -22.89 10.22
CA ASN A 9 4.88 -22.09 9.91
C ASN A 9 4.54 -20.81 9.15
N ARG A 10 3.26 -20.53 8.90
CA ARG A 10 2.83 -19.32 8.19
C ARG A 10 2.90 -18.12 9.10
N ALA A 11 3.33 -16.99 8.54
CA ALA A 11 3.39 -15.72 9.23
C ALA A 11 1.97 -15.14 9.41
N ARG A 12 1.79 -14.26 10.40
CA ARG A 12 0.51 -13.55 10.63
C ARG A 12 0.12 -12.59 9.49
N THR A 13 1.02 -12.40 8.53
CA THR A 13 0.84 -11.64 7.29
C THR A 13 0.28 -12.49 6.14
N ASP A 14 0.37 -13.82 6.24
CA ASP A 14 -0.07 -14.75 5.19
C ASP A 14 -1.60 -14.90 5.14
N GLN A 15 -2.10 -15.53 4.07
CA GLN A 15 -3.53 -15.78 3.86
C GLN A 15 -4.19 -16.59 4.99
N SER A 16 -3.44 -17.49 5.64
CA SER A 16 -3.87 -18.18 6.86
C SER A 16 -2.69 -18.36 7.79
N PHE A 17 -2.95 -18.31 9.10
CA PHE A 17 -1.94 -18.46 10.14
C PHE A 17 -2.55 -19.12 11.38
N CYS A 18 -1.71 -19.73 12.21
CA CYS A 18 -2.13 -20.31 13.48
C CYS A 18 -1.95 -19.30 14.63
N VAL A 19 -2.95 -19.25 15.51
CA VAL A 19 -2.89 -18.46 16.74
C VAL A 19 -2.85 -19.41 17.93
N PRO A 20 -1.89 -19.26 18.86
CA PRO A 20 -1.86 -20.03 20.10
C PRO A 20 -3.13 -19.86 20.93
N LYS A 21 -3.56 -20.92 21.62
CA LYS A 21 -4.73 -20.88 22.50
C LYS A 21 -4.56 -19.86 23.63
N ALA A 22 -3.34 -19.68 24.14
CA ALA A 22 -3.04 -18.73 25.21
C ALA A 22 -3.36 -17.30 24.76
N ASP A 23 -2.86 -16.88 23.59
CA ASP A 23 -3.14 -15.58 23.00
C ASP A 23 -4.65 -15.33 22.81
N ILE A 24 -5.40 -16.35 22.39
CA ILE A 24 -6.86 -16.24 22.23
C ILE A 24 -7.55 -16.05 23.59
N ALA A 25 -7.10 -16.76 24.63
CA ALA A 25 -7.65 -16.65 25.97
C ALA A 25 -7.36 -15.28 26.58
N ASP A 26 -6.15 -14.77 26.40
CA ASP A 26 -5.73 -13.44 26.89
C ASP A 26 -6.51 -12.30 26.20
N GLN A 27 -6.90 -12.51 24.95
CA GLN A 27 -7.74 -11.57 24.19
C GLN A 27 -9.25 -11.76 24.43
N GLY A 28 -9.64 -12.55 25.44
CA GLY A 28 -11.04 -12.74 25.83
C GLY A 28 -11.85 -13.58 24.83
N TYR A 29 -11.19 -14.50 24.12
CA TYR A 29 -11.79 -15.31 23.06
C TYR A 29 -12.35 -14.51 21.88
N ASP A 30 -11.85 -13.29 21.67
CA ASP A 30 -12.10 -12.54 20.46
C ASP A 30 -11.42 -13.26 19.28
N LEU A 31 -12.20 -13.71 18.30
CA LEU A 31 -11.72 -14.43 17.12
C LEU A 31 -11.65 -13.54 15.87
N SER A 32 -11.71 -12.22 16.04
CA SER A 32 -11.57 -11.28 14.94
C SER A 32 -10.21 -11.43 14.26
N LEU A 33 -10.22 -11.64 12.95
CA LEU A 33 -9.00 -11.77 12.15
C LEU A 33 -8.10 -10.53 12.30
N SER A 34 -8.70 -9.33 12.40
CA SER A 34 -8.00 -8.06 12.55
C SER A 34 -7.16 -7.97 13.82
N ARG A 35 -7.52 -8.69 14.89
CA ARG A 35 -6.77 -8.67 16.16
C ARG A 35 -5.47 -9.46 16.10
N TYR A 36 -5.39 -10.46 15.22
CA TYR A 36 -4.21 -11.33 15.11
C TYR A 36 -3.47 -11.20 13.79
N LYS A 37 -4.10 -10.62 12.76
CA LYS A 37 -3.47 -10.39 11.47
C LYS A 37 -2.51 -9.20 11.58
N GLU A 38 -1.27 -9.45 11.21
CA GLU A 38 -0.28 -8.40 11.09
C GLU A 38 -0.49 -7.69 9.76
N ILE A 39 -0.87 -6.41 9.82
CA ILE A 39 -0.97 -5.56 8.64
C ILE A 39 0.41 -4.96 8.41
N VAL A 40 1.16 -5.53 7.47
CA VAL A 40 2.36 -4.89 6.94
C VAL A 40 1.90 -3.59 6.31
N HIS A 41 2.19 -2.47 6.97
CA HIS A 41 2.11 -1.17 6.33
C HIS A 41 3.35 -1.11 5.45
N GLU A 42 3.18 -1.33 4.15
CA GLU A 42 4.23 -0.94 3.21
C GLU A 42 4.45 0.56 3.42
N GLU A 43 5.69 0.93 3.77
CA GLU A 43 6.10 2.32 3.71
C GLU A 43 6.03 2.72 2.24
N VAL A 44 4.90 3.30 1.85
CA VAL A 44 4.77 3.91 0.54
C VAL A 44 5.64 5.14 0.58
N ASP A 45 6.79 5.07 -0.09
CA ASP A 45 7.64 6.23 -0.26
C ASP A 45 6.88 7.27 -1.07
N HIS A 46 6.55 8.37 -0.42
CA HIS A 46 5.82 9.46 -1.04
C HIS A 46 6.84 10.44 -1.63
N GLN A 47 6.66 10.80 -2.90
CA GLN A 47 7.42 11.88 -3.51
C GLN A 47 7.34 13.13 -2.63
N THR A 48 8.47 13.80 -2.49
CA THR A 48 8.55 15.02 -1.70
C THR A 48 7.70 16.12 -2.35
N PRO A 49 7.18 17.09 -1.59
CA PRO A 49 6.44 18.20 -2.16
C PRO A 49 7.22 18.94 -3.25
N ASN A 50 8.55 19.00 -3.15
CA ASN A 50 9.39 19.67 -4.15
C ASN A 50 9.40 18.91 -5.48
N GLU A 51 9.52 17.57 -5.46
CA GLU A 51 9.49 16.75 -6.68
C GLU A 51 8.15 16.89 -7.41
N ILE A 52 7.04 16.92 -6.66
CA ILE A 52 5.70 17.16 -7.22
C ILE A 52 5.64 18.55 -7.86
N MET A 53 6.22 19.57 -7.21
CA MET A 53 6.23 20.93 -7.74
C MET A 53 7.09 21.07 -9.02
N GLU A 54 8.22 20.36 -9.09
CA GLU A 54 9.06 20.31 -10.29
C GLU A 54 8.34 19.65 -11.46
N GLU A 55 7.67 18.52 -11.21
CA GLU A 55 6.86 17.82 -12.22
C GLU A 55 5.72 18.71 -12.74
N LEU A 56 5.00 19.39 -11.85
CA LEU A 56 3.95 20.34 -12.23
C LEU A 56 4.48 21.50 -13.07
N ALA A 57 5.64 22.06 -12.72
CA ALA A 57 6.27 23.13 -13.48
C ALA A 57 6.68 22.68 -14.88
N GLN A 58 7.16 21.44 -15.02
CA GLN A 58 7.48 20.86 -16.32
C GLN A 58 6.22 20.70 -17.19
N ILE A 59 5.15 20.12 -16.63
CA ILE A 59 3.88 19.94 -17.34
C ILE A 59 3.33 21.30 -17.81
N GLU A 60 3.37 22.33 -16.97
CA GLU A 60 2.93 23.67 -17.34
C GLU A 60 3.76 24.23 -18.52
N ALA A 61 5.08 24.04 -18.52
CA ALA A 61 5.92 24.49 -19.63
C ALA A 61 5.57 23.80 -20.95
N GLU A 62 5.29 22.50 -20.92
CA GLU A 62 4.85 21.73 -22.11
C GLU A 62 3.49 22.23 -22.63
N ILE A 63 2.56 22.54 -21.73
CA ILE A 63 1.25 23.12 -22.08
C ILE A 63 1.44 24.49 -22.74
N GLN A 64 2.24 25.38 -22.16
CA GLN A 64 2.48 26.71 -22.72
C GLN A 64 3.13 26.63 -24.10
N GLN A 65 4.09 25.72 -24.27
CA GLN A 65 4.73 25.48 -25.56
C GLN A 65 3.71 25.03 -26.61
N GLY A 66 2.90 24.00 -26.30
CA GLY A 66 1.85 23.52 -27.21
C GLY A 66 0.82 24.59 -27.55
N MET A 67 0.44 25.43 -26.58
CA MET A 67 -0.46 26.56 -26.81
C MET A 67 0.14 27.62 -27.73
N SER A 68 1.44 27.88 -27.63
CA SER A 68 2.15 28.81 -28.51
C SER A 68 2.22 28.28 -29.95
N GLU A 69 2.51 26.98 -30.11
CA GLU A 69 2.54 26.32 -31.42
C GLU A 69 1.17 26.37 -32.11
N LEU A 70 0.11 26.04 -31.39
CA LEU A 70 -1.26 26.10 -31.90
C LEU A 70 -1.66 27.53 -32.29
N LYS A 71 -1.28 28.55 -31.50
CA LYS A 71 -1.49 29.96 -31.85
C LYS A 71 -0.74 30.34 -33.12
N GLY A 72 0.49 29.87 -33.30
CA GLY A 72 1.30 30.12 -34.50
C GLY A 72 0.70 29.51 -35.77
N MET A 73 -0.02 28.39 -35.67
CA MET A 73 -0.70 27.75 -36.80
C MET A 73 -2.01 28.45 -37.22
N LEU A 74 -2.59 29.28 -36.34
CA LEU A 74 -3.82 30.03 -36.60
C LEU A 74 -3.55 31.45 -37.17
N GLY A 75 -2.28 31.82 -37.36
CA GLY A 75 -1.82 33.11 -37.90
C GLY A 75 -1.31 33.01 -39.33
#